data_AF-H0BWK7-F1
#
_entry.id   AF-H0BWK7-F1
#
_cell.length_a   1.000
_cell.length_b   1.000
_cell.length_c   1.000
_cell.angle_alpha   90.00
_cell.angle_beta   90.00
_cell.angle_gamma   90.00
#
_symmetry.space_group_name_H-M   'P 1'
#
loop_
_entity.id
_entity.type
_entity.pdbx_description
1 polymer ?
#
loop_
_entity_poly.entity_id
_entity_poly.type
_entity_poly.pdbx_seq_one_letter_code
_entity_poly.pdbx_strand_id
1 'polypeptide(L)' 'MPTLQWVGKDKVVNHHLDVPFRVLNKVSSFRAPEGTPANSTDNRIIHGDNLEAL' A
#
# COMPACT_ATOMS: atom_id res chain seq x y z
N MET A 1 22.66 3.38 25.53
CA MET A 1 21.23 3.50 25.17
C MET A 1 20.65 2.11 25.05
N PRO A 2 19.59 1.75 25.79
CA PRO A 2 18.94 0.46 25.62
C PRO A 2 18.30 0.35 24.23
N THR A 3 18.30 -0.85 23.65
CA THR A 3 17.70 -1.13 22.35
C THR A 3 16.84 -2.39 22.43
N LEU A 4 15.70 -2.41 21.73
CA LEU A 4 14.86 -3.61 21.63
C LEU A 4 15.54 -4.61 20.69
N GLN A 5 15.83 -5.82 21.18
CA GLN A 5 16.47 -6.88 20.40
C GLN A 5 15.52 -8.06 20.26
N TRP A 6 15.45 -8.62 19.05
CA TRP A 6 14.67 -9.81 18.73
C TRP A 6 15.32 -10.57 17.57
N VAL A 7 15.02 -11.85 17.45
CA VAL A 7 15.53 -12.71 16.38
C VAL A 7 14.99 -12.21 15.03
N GLY A 8 15.88 -12.01 14.05
CA GLY A 8 15.53 -11.56 12.70
C GLY A 8 15.42 -10.04 12.52
N LYS A 9 15.70 -9.24 13.55
CA LYS A 9 15.72 -7.77 13.47
C LYS A 9 16.60 -7.25 12.34
N ASP A 10 17.78 -7.83 12.18
CA ASP A 10 18.78 -7.50 11.16
C ASP A 10 18.27 -7.72 9.74
N LYS A 11 17.31 -8.64 9.55
CA LYS A 11 16.72 -8.94 8.24
C LYS A 11 15.63 -7.97 7.82
N VAL A 12 14.97 -7.29 8.76
CA VAL A 12 13.80 -6.45 8.45
C VAL A 12 14.08 -4.95 8.51
N VAL A 13 15.05 -4.50 9.33
CA VAL A 13 15.30 -3.07 9.57
C VAL A 13 15.52 -2.27 8.29
N ASN A 14 16.22 -2.84 7.30
CA ASN A 14 16.53 -2.17 6.02
C ASN A 14 15.79 -2.79 4.83
N HIS A 15 14.87 -3.74 5.05
CA HIS A 15 14.25 -4.49 3.97
C HIS A 15 13.49 -3.60 2.96
N HIS A 16 12.91 -2.50 3.42
CA HIS A 16 12.23 -1.52 2.58
C HIS A 16 13.14 -0.90 1.49
N LEU A 17 14.46 -0.91 1.67
CA LEU A 17 15.42 -0.43 0.66
C LEU A 17 15.58 -1.41 -0.51
N ASP A 18 15.26 -2.69 -0.29
CA ASP A 18 15.34 -3.74 -1.30
C ASP A 18 14.04 -3.88 -2.10
N VAL A 19 12.98 -3.16 -1.70
CA VAL A 19 11.66 -3.23 -2.33
C VAL A 19 11.61 -2.21 -3.48
N PRO A 20 11.51 -2.67 -4.75
CA PRO A 20 11.54 -1.77 -5.89
C PRO A 20 10.21 -1.01 -6.03
N PHE A 21 10.28 0.21 -6.56
CA PHE A 21 9.09 0.95 -6.95
C PHE A 21 8.33 0.20 -8.05
N ARG A 22 7.00 0.16 -7.91
CA ARG A 22 6.10 -0.42 -8.90
C ARG A 22 5.16 0.62 -9.51
N VAL A 23 4.82 0.41 -10.78
CA VAL A 23 3.84 1.25 -11.47
C VAL A 23 2.44 0.85 -11.03
N LEU A 24 1.63 1.83 -10.63
CA LEU A 24 0.20 1.60 -10.37
C LEU A 24 -0.56 1.37 -11.68
N ASN A 25 -1.08 0.16 -11.86
CA ASN A 25 -1.93 -0.17 -12.99
C ASN A 25 -3.41 0.08 -12.64
N LYS A 26 -4.07 0.96 -13.38
CA LYS A 26 -5.51 1.24 -13.18
C LYS A 26 -6.34 0.12 -13.79
N VAL A 27 -6.97 -0.68 -12.93
CA VAL A 27 -7.78 -1.85 -13.34
C VAL A 27 -9.27 -1.55 -13.49
N SER A 28 -9.82 -0.65 -12.67
CA SER A 28 -11.25 -0.35 -12.67
C SER A 28 -11.55 1.02 -12.07
N SER A 29 -12.81 1.46 -12.18
CA SER A 29 -13.34 2.60 -11.45
C SER A 29 -14.77 2.27 -11.04
N PHE A 30 -15.09 2.47 -9.77
CA PHE A 30 -16.44 2.25 -9.28
C PHE A 30 -17.33 3.44 -9.65
N ARG A 31 -18.56 3.15 -10.07
CA ARG A 31 -19.62 4.14 -10.24
C ARG A 31 -20.85 3.64 -9.48
N ALA A 32 -21.28 4.41 -8.48
CA ALA A 32 -22.50 4.09 -7.77
C ALA A 32 -23.74 4.12 -8.69
N PRO A 33 -24.78 3.32 -8.38
CA PRO A 33 -26.04 3.31 -9.12
C PRO A 33 -26.72 4.67 -9.20
N GLU A 34 -27.65 4.82 -10.13
CA GLU A 34 -28.48 6.02 -10.19
C GLU A 34 -29.35 6.15 -8.93
N GLY A 35 -29.53 7.39 -8.44
CA GLY A 35 -30.28 7.67 -7.21
C GLY A 35 -29.48 7.56 -5.91
N THR A 36 -28.20 7.19 -5.96
CA THR A 36 -27.30 7.23 -4.79
C THR A 36 -26.53 8.56 -4.73
N PRO A 37 -25.94 8.92 -3.57
CA PRO A 37 -25.02 10.05 -3.47
C PRO A 37 -23.89 9.98 -4.50
N ALA A 38 -23.36 11.14 -4.88
CA ALA A 38 -22.25 11.23 -5.82
C ALA A 38 -21.01 10.49 -5.28
N ASN A 39 -20.28 9.81 -6.16
CA ASN A 39 -19.02 9.16 -5.78
C ASN A 39 -17.99 10.20 -5.33
N SER A 40 -17.22 9.86 -4.30
CA SER A 40 -15.96 10.55 -4.03
C SER A 40 -14.94 10.18 -5.11
N THR A 41 -14.16 11.16 -5.57
CA THR A 41 -13.11 10.99 -6.59
C THR A 41 -11.72 10.75 -6.01
N ASP A 42 -11.56 10.90 -4.69
CA ASP A 42 -10.25 10.93 -4.04
C ASP A 42 -9.86 9.58 -3.43
N ASN A 43 -10.79 8.62 -3.42
CA ASN A 43 -10.58 7.30 -2.87
C ASN A 43 -9.86 6.38 -3.88
N ARG A 44 -8.92 5.58 -3.38
CA ARG A 44 -8.19 4.56 -4.18
C ARG A 44 -8.13 3.24 -3.41
N ILE A 45 -8.26 2.14 -4.15
CA ILE A 45 -8.00 0.79 -3.65
C ILE A 45 -6.82 0.24 -4.45
N ILE A 46 -5.75 -0.14 -3.76
CA ILE A 46 -4.56 -0.71 -4.36
C ILE A 46 -4.54 -2.20 -4.01
N HIS A 47 -4.38 -3.04 -5.02
CA HIS A 47 -4.25 -4.48 -4.85
C HIS A 47 -2.77 -4.87 -4.93
N GLY A 48 -2.23 -5.49 -3.88
CA GLY A 48 -0.85 -5.94 -3.85
C GLY A 48 -0.29 -6.10 -2.43
N ASP A 49 1.01 -6.35 -2.36
CA ASP A 49 1.78 -6.21 -1.13
C ASP A 49 1.80 -4.73 -0.69
N ASN A 50 1.66 -4.47 0.60
CA ASN A 50 1.60 -3.11 1.12
C ASN A 50 2.96 -2.40 1.05
N LEU A 51 4.06 -3.13 1.15
CA LEU A 51 5.40 -2.57 1.10
C LEU A 51 5.76 -2.11 -0.31
N GLU A 52 5.18 -2.72 -1.34
CA GLU A 52 5.31 -2.29 -2.74
C GLU A 52 4.42 -1.09 -3.10
N ALA A 53 3.44 -0.77 -2.24
CA ALA A 53 2.50 0.32 -2.44
C ALA A 53 2.90 1.62 -1.72
N LEU A 54 3.90 1.56 -0.84
CA LEU A 54 4.47 2.68 -0.09
C LEU A 54 5.61 3.35 -0.87
#